data_AF-A0A497NIF8-F1
#
_entry.id   AF-A0A497NIF8-F1
#
_cell.length_a   1.000
_cell.length_b   1.000
_cell.length_c   1.000
_cell.angle_alpha   90.00
_cell.angle_beta   90.00
_cell.angle_gamma   90.00
#
_symmetry.space_group_name_H-M   'P 1'
#
loop_
_entity.id
_entity.type
_entity.pdbx_description
1 polymer ?
#
loop_
_entity_poly.entity_id
_entity_poly.type
_entity_poly.pdbx_seq_one_letter_code
_entity_poly.pdbx_strand_id
1 'polypeptide(L)'
;MSRLITHLLSRAVPDVQIESARVFKAANIYWFVVEPDHYSYWDRFRKIHLNWKRIALKYKAVKVSVASPGFCPAFTSGEDLFNWMFDVLELTQGERNLLLLCVRYDVKGVDPF
;
A
#
# COMPACT_ATOMS: atom_id res chain seq x y z
N MET A 1 -12.35 -4.68 2.64
CA MET A 1 -10.89 -4.42 2.55
C MET A 1 -10.49 -2.97 2.84
N SER A 2 -11.20 -1.98 2.29
CA SER A 2 -10.80 -0.57 2.34
C SER A 2 -10.60 0.00 3.74
N ARG A 3 -11.46 -0.35 4.71
CA ARG A 3 -11.38 0.22 6.08
C ARG A 3 -10.08 -0.09 6.82
N LEU A 4 -9.55 -1.31 6.71
CA LEU A 4 -8.28 -1.67 7.36
C LEU A 4 -7.08 -1.01 6.68
N ILE A 5 -7.07 -0.96 5.35
CA ILE A 5 -6.03 -0.25 4.59
C ILE A 5 -6.07 1.24 4.95
N THR A 6 -7.26 1.83 5.01
CA THR A 6 -7.47 3.22 5.45
C THR A 6 -6.92 3.42 6.85
N HIS A 7 -7.24 2.52 7.80
CA HIS A 7 -6.72 2.65 9.16
C HIS A 7 -5.18 2.59 9.22
N LEU A 8 -4.55 1.68 8.48
CA LEU A 8 -3.09 1.55 8.44
C LEU A 8 -2.41 2.76 7.81
N LEU A 9 -2.94 3.23 6.68
CA LEU A 9 -2.38 4.39 5.97
C LEU A 9 -2.59 5.68 6.77
N SER A 10 -3.71 5.82 7.50
CA SER A 10 -3.92 6.92 8.44
C SER A 10 -2.89 6.91 9.57
N ARG A 11 -2.53 5.73 10.10
CA ARG A 11 -1.47 5.59 11.11
C ARG A 11 -0.07 5.85 10.55
N ALA A 12 0.16 5.49 9.29
CA ALA A 12 1.46 5.63 8.63
C ALA A 12 1.84 7.11 8.40
N VAL A 13 0.84 7.98 8.21
CA VAL A 13 1.02 9.41 7.98
C VAL A 13 0.04 10.17 8.88
N PRO A 14 0.35 10.30 10.18
CA PRO A 14 -0.63 10.74 11.18
C PRO A 14 -1.09 12.20 11.02
N ASP A 15 -0.36 13.00 10.24
CA ASP A 15 -0.66 14.40 9.97
C ASP A 15 -1.42 14.63 8.66
N VAL A 16 -1.79 13.57 7.95
CA VAL A 16 -2.64 13.64 6.76
C VAL A 16 -3.95 12.93 7.06
N GLN A 17 -5.05 13.68 6.96
CA GLN A 17 -6.39 13.12 7.04
C GLN A 17 -6.70 12.37 5.73
N ILE A 18 -7.06 11.09 5.86
CA ILE A 18 -7.53 10.29 4.74
C ILE A 18 -8.94 9.79 5.03
N GLU A 19 -9.77 9.77 4.00
CA GLU A 19 -11.16 9.30 4.09
C GLU A 19 -11.27 7.83 3.70
N SER A 20 -10.52 7.45 2.67
CA SER A 20 -10.57 6.11 2.12
C SER A 20 -9.22 5.72 1.52
N ALA A 21 -8.92 4.43 1.61
CA ALA A 21 -7.85 3.82 0.86
C ALA A 21 -8.23 2.43 0.37
N ARG A 22 -7.75 2.07 -0.81
CA ARG A 22 -8.05 0.78 -1.45
C ARG A 22 -6.90 0.32 -2.34
N VAL A 23 -6.80 -0.99 -2.54
CA VAL A 23 -5.97 -1.54 -3.60
C VAL A 23 -6.66 -1.26 -4.93
N PHE A 24 -5.89 -0.77 -5.89
CA PHE A 24 -6.29 -0.60 -7.27
C PHE A 24 -5.43 -1.51 -8.15
N LYS A 25 -6.06 -2.11 -9.18
CA LYS A 25 -5.41 -2.95 -10.18
C LYS A 25 -5.76 -2.43 -11.56
N ALA A 26 -4.76 -2.13 -12.39
CA ALA A 26 -4.94 -1.92 -13.81
C ALA A 26 -3.73 -2.44 -14.59
N ALA A 27 -3.97 -3.05 -15.76
CA ALA A 27 -2.92 -3.59 -16.63
C ALA A 27 -1.88 -4.46 -15.88
N ASN A 28 -2.36 -5.31 -14.95
CA ASN A 28 -1.53 -6.16 -14.08
C ASN A 28 -0.57 -5.43 -13.14
N ILE A 29 -0.82 -4.15 -12.88
CA ILE A 29 -0.11 -3.34 -11.89
C ILE A 29 -1.05 -3.04 -10.72
N TYR A 30 -0.54 -3.21 -9.50
CA TYR A 30 -1.22 -3.02 -8.24
C TYR A 30 -0.61 -1.85 -7.48
N TRP A 31 -1.45 -0.98 -6.92
CA TRP A 31 -1.03 0.13 -6.04
C TRP A 31 -2.17 0.50 -5.07
N PHE A 32 -1.85 1.29 -4.05
CA PHE A 32 -2.87 1.85 -3.15
C PHE A 32 -3.35 3.21 -3.66
N VAL A 33 -4.65 3.37 -3.82
CA VAL A 33 -5.29 4.68 -4.02
C VAL A 33 -5.74 5.20 -2.67
N VAL A 34 -5.55 6.50 -2.44
CA VAL A 34 -5.86 7.20 -1.19
C VAL A 34 -6.67 8.44 -1.55
N GLU A 35 -7.75 8.67 -0.82
CA GLU A 35 -8.65 9.81 -0.96
C GLU A 35 -8.66 10.63 0.35
N PRO A 36 -8.86 11.96 0.28
CA PRO A 36 -9.18 12.73 -0.93
C PRO A 36 -7.95 13.13 -1.76
N ASP A 37 -6.76 13.16 -1.16
CA ASP A 37 -5.54 13.63 -1.84
C ASP A 37 -4.48 12.52 -1.92
N HIS A 38 -4.49 11.82 -3.05
CA HIS A 38 -3.57 10.72 -3.31
C HIS A 38 -2.10 11.17 -3.36
N TYR A 39 -1.80 12.23 -4.12
CA TYR A 39 -0.44 12.62 -4.42
C TYR A 39 0.24 13.23 -3.20
N SER A 40 -0.45 14.13 -2.49
CA SER A 40 0.10 14.75 -1.28
C SER A 40 0.32 13.73 -0.17
N TYR A 41 -0.57 12.73 -0.04
CA TYR A 41 -0.37 11.63 0.91
C TYR A 41 0.93 10.88 0.62
N TRP A 42 1.18 10.47 -0.63
CA TRP A 42 2.40 9.72 -0.96
C TRP A 42 3.66 10.57 -0.86
N ASP A 43 3.59 11.86 -1.17
CA ASP A 43 4.71 12.77 -0.93
C ASP A 43 5.05 12.87 0.56
N ARG A 44 4.03 12.93 1.43
CA ARG A 44 4.26 12.96 2.87
C ARG A 44 4.77 11.62 3.41
N PHE A 45 4.17 10.51 2.98
CA PHE A 45 4.60 9.16 3.33
C PHE A 45 6.10 8.96 3.08
N ARG A 46 6.58 9.38 1.92
CA ARG A 46 7.99 9.23 1.52
C ARG A 46 8.97 10.05 2.38
N LYS A 47 8.50 11.15 2.98
CA LYS A 47 9.29 11.98 3.90
C LYS A 47 9.38 11.36 5.31
N ILE A 48 8.34 10.64 5.73
CA ILE A 48 8.29 9.97 7.04
C ILE A 48 9.06 8.64 6.99
N HIS A 49 8.84 7.84 5.95
CA HIS A 49 9.33 6.46 5.87
C HIS A 49 10.61 6.35 5.04
N LEU A 50 11.76 6.80 5.55
CA LEU A 50 13.00 6.95 4.76
C LEU A 50 13.47 5.70 3.99
N ASN A 51 13.14 4.49 4.46
CA ASN A 51 13.51 3.23 3.81
C ASN A 51 12.52 2.76 2.72
N TRP A 52 11.42 3.49 2.49
CA TRP A 52 10.31 3.07 1.61
C TRP A 52 10.79 2.60 0.24
N LYS A 53 11.74 3.35 -0.36
CA LYS A 53 12.23 3.11 -1.73
C LYS A 53 13.09 1.86 -1.80
N ARG A 54 13.99 1.68 -0.84
CA ARG A 54 14.86 0.50 -0.76
C ARG A 54 14.01 -0.78 -0.62
N ILE A 55 12.99 -0.73 0.23
CA ILE A 55 12.06 -1.85 0.45
C ILE A 55 11.19 -2.08 -0.80
N ALA A 56 10.72 -1.03 -1.47
CA ALA A 56 9.97 -1.16 -2.73
C ALA A 56 10.79 -1.90 -3.80
N LEU A 57 12.08 -1.58 -3.92
CA LEU A 57 12.98 -2.25 -4.85
C LEU A 57 13.26 -3.71 -4.45
N LYS A 58 13.36 -4.03 -3.15
CA LYS A 58 13.43 -5.41 -2.65
C LYS A 58 12.23 -6.24 -3.13
N TYR A 59 11.04 -5.64 -3.15
CA TYR A 59 9.80 -6.25 -3.63
C TYR A 59 9.51 -5.97 -5.11
N LYS A 60 10.54 -5.70 -5.92
CA LYS A 60 10.42 -5.60 -7.40
C LYS A 60 9.42 -4.54 -7.88
N ALA A 61 9.30 -3.42 -7.16
CA ALA A 61 8.46 -2.31 -7.59
C ALA A 61 8.78 -1.85 -9.01
N VAL A 62 7.74 -1.43 -9.73
CA VAL A 62 7.85 -0.86 -11.08
C VAL A 62 8.70 0.42 -11.01
N LYS A 63 9.83 0.43 -11.71
CA LYS A 63 10.86 1.50 -11.60
C LYS A 63 10.31 2.92 -11.76
N VAL A 64 9.38 3.13 -12.70
CA VAL A 64 8.79 4.47 -12.92
C VAL A 64 8.01 4.97 -11.70
N SER A 65 7.29 4.09 -10.99
CA SER A 65 6.49 4.47 -9.82
C SER A 65 7.34 4.95 -8.63
N VAL A 66 8.57 4.44 -8.50
CA VAL A 66 9.49 4.80 -7.42
C VAL A 66 10.45 5.94 -7.79
N ALA A 67 10.42 6.40 -9.05
CA ALA A 67 11.25 7.49 -9.54
C ALA A 67 10.55 8.85 -9.42
N SER A 68 9.23 8.90 -9.60
CA SER A 68 8.46 10.15 -9.61
C SER A 68 7.94 10.53 -8.21
N PRO A 69 8.12 11.79 -7.74
CA PRO A 69 7.44 12.32 -6.55
C PRO A 69 5.92 12.20 -6.65
N GLY A 70 5.22 12.08 -5.54
CA GLY A 70 3.76 11.97 -5.44
C GLY A 70 3.16 10.63 -5.82
N PHE A 71 3.91 9.73 -6.46
CA PHE A 71 3.37 8.45 -6.92
C PHE A 71 3.29 7.43 -5.77
N CYS A 72 2.27 6.58 -5.77
CA CYS A 72 2.32 5.34 -4.99
C CYS A 72 3.34 4.39 -5.64
N PRO A 73 4.21 3.71 -4.87
CA PRO A 73 4.93 2.54 -5.38
C PRO A 73 3.95 1.50 -5.91
N ALA A 74 4.24 0.98 -7.11
CA ALA A 74 3.37 0.07 -7.82
C ALA A 74 4.09 -1.24 -8.13
N PHE A 75 3.34 -2.34 -8.20
CA PHE A 75 3.89 -3.71 -8.22
C PHE A 75 3.14 -4.59 -9.23
N THR A 76 3.79 -5.60 -9.76
CA THR A 76 3.16 -6.56 -10.68
C THR A 76 2.35 -7.65 -9.98
N SER A 77 2.40 -7.70 -8.64
CA SER A 77 1.63 -8.62 -7.81
C SER A 77 1.04 -7.90 -6.61
N GLY A 78 -0.15 -8.35 -6.16
CA GLY A 78 -0.74 -7.86 -4.92
C GLY A 78 0.08 -8.28 -3.69
N GLU A 79 0.71 -9.46 -3.74
CA GLU A 79 1.57 -9.96 -2.67
C GLU A 79 2.77 -9.03 -2.43
N ASP A 80 3.47 -8.63 -3.49
CA ASP A 80 4.61 -7.71 -3.37
C ASP A 80 4.17 -6.34 -2.85
N LEU A 81 2.99 -5.85 -3.27
CA LEU A 81 2.42 -4.60 -2.76
C LEU A 81 2.18 -4.67 -1.24
N PHE A 82 1.57 -5.76 -0.76
CA PHE A 82 1.30 -5.92 0.67
C PHE A 82 2.59 -6.17 1.47
N ASN A 83 3.49 -7.02 0.98
CA ASN A 83 4.77 -7.28 1.64
C ASN A 83 5.63 -6.02 1.74
N TRP A 84 5.63 -5.18 0.70
CA TRP A 84 6.25 -3.86 0.76
C TRP A 84 5.64 -3.02 1.89
N MET A 85 4.32 -2.88 1.95
CA MET A 85 3.67 -2.10 3.00
C MET A 85 3.96 -2.66 4.41
N PHE A 86 3.96 -3.98 4.58
CA PHE A 86 4.23 -4.63 5.86
C PHE A 86 5.64 -4.35 6.37
N ASP A 87 6.62 -4.39 5.48
CA ASP A 87 8.02 -4.12 5.85
C ASP A 87 8.29 -2.63 6.03
N VAL A 88 7.66 -1.75 5.26
CA VAL A 88 7.82 -0.29 5.42
C VAL A 88 7.19 0.19 6.72
N LEU A 89 6.01 -0.31 7.06
CA LEU A 89 5.31 0.06 8.29
C LEU A 89 5.75 -0.77 9.50
N GLU A 90 6.72 -1.67 9.32
CA GLU A 90 7.24 -2.55 10.36
C GLU A 90 6.13 -3.32 11.10
N LEU A 91 5.09 -3.74 10.36
CA LEU A 91 3.93 -4.41 10.94
C LEU A 91 4.34 -5.71 11.62
N THR A 92 3.77 -5.94 12.80
CA THR A 92 3.93 -7.19 13.53
C THR A 92 3.36 -8.37 12.76
N GLN A 93 3.81 -9.60 13.07
CA GLN A 93 3.25 -10.80 12.45
C GLN A 93 1.73 -10.91 12.65
N GLY A 94 1.22 -10.46 13.80
CA GLY A 94 -0.23 -10.42 14.08
C GLY A 94 -0.99 -9.48 13.14
N GLU A 95 -0.50 -8.25 12.95
CA GLU A 95 -1.09 -7.29 12.01
C GLU A 95 -1.05 -7.80 10.56
N ARG A 96 0.07 -8.41 10.15
CA ARG A 96 0.21 -9.06 8.83
C ARG A 96 -0.83 -10.15 8.63
N ASN A 97 -0.99 -11.04 9.61
CA ASN A 97 -1.95 -12.15 9.55
C ASN A 97 -3.40 -11.63 9.47
N LEU A 98 -3.75 -10.61 10.27
CA LEU A 98 -5.08 -10.01 10.27
C LEU A 98 -5.42 -9.42 8.88
N LEU A 99 -4.49 -8.66 8.30
CA LEU A 99 -4.63 -8.11 6.95
C LEU A 99 -4.85 -9.20 5.90
N LEU A 100 -3.99 -10.23 5.90
CA LEU A 100 -4.08 -11.33 4.92
C LEU A 100 -5.39 -12.11 5.05
N LEU A 101 -5.89 -12.33 6.27
CA LEU A 101 -7.19 -12.95 6.48
C LEU A 101 -8.29 -12.09 5.84
N CYS A 102 -8.32 -10.78 6.13
CA CYS A 102 -9.33 -9.89 5.55
C CYS A 102 -9.27 -9.85 4.02
N VAL A 103 -8.07 -9.86 3.42
CA VAL A 103 -7.90 -9.96 1.95
C VAL A 103 -8.50 -11.28 1.43
N ARG A 104 -8.20 -12.42 2.05
CA ARG A 104 -8.69 -13.74 1.62
C ARG A 104 -10.21 -13.89 1.74
N TYR A 105 -10.83 -13.26 2.73
CA TYR A 105 -12.29 -13.31 2.91
C TYR A 105 -13.05 -12.38 1.94
N ASP A 106 -12.47 -11.24 1.53
CA ASP A 106 -13.06 -10.37 0.51
C ASP A 106 -13.03 -11.00 -0.90
N VAL A 107 -12.06 -11.90 -1.17
CA VAL A 107 -11.91 -12.62 -2.45
C VAL A 107 -12.93 -13.77 -2.60
N LYS A 108 -13.70 -14.12 -1.57
CA LYS A 108 -14.80 -15.10 -1.71
C LYS A 108 -16.02 -14.57 -2.52
N GLY A 109 -15.97 -13.33 -3.02
CA GLY A 109 -16.97 -12.75 -3.92
C GLY A 109 -16.51 -12.44 -5.35
N VAL A 110 -15.21 -12.54 -5.67
CA VAL A 110 -14.64 -12.34 -7.02
C VAL A 110 -13.34 -13.16 -7.09
N ASP A 111 -13.18 -13.95 -8.15
CA ASP A 111 -12.15 -14.97 -8.36
C ASP A 111 -10.75 -14.70 -7.75
N PRO A 112 -10.09 -15.73 -7.18
CA PRO A 112 -8.75 -15.60 -6.63
C PRO A 112 -7.70 -15.52 -7.75
N PHE A 113 -6.79 -14.57 -7.58
CA PHE A 113 -5.47 -14.40 -8.22
C PHE A 113 -5.14 -15.24 -9.46
#